data_AF-A0A2S6QG86-F1
#
_entry.id   AF-A0A2S6QG86-F1
#
_cell.length_a   1.000
_cell.length_b   1.000
_cell.length_c   1.000
_cell.angle_alpha   90.00
_cell.angle_beta   90.00
_cell.angle_gamma   90.00
#
_symmetry.space_group_name_H-M   'P 1'
#
loop_
_entity.id
_entity.type
_entity.pdbx_description
1 polymer ?
#
loop_
_entity_poly.entity_id
_entity_poly.type
_entity_poly.pdbx_seq_one_letter_code
_entity_poly.pdbx_strand_id
1 'polypeptide(L)'
;MMVDWFYNEYLQHLLESLVDPKKRVSFGYLIFAAMIGLAWSAFMSRNSWRNGFSQGLRKLFGKRVLFSRSARADYKILLLNHGFLLLITPFILSKVALTTSLFFLLHEVLPSGSAYFSSIPFWTVSVIYTLFLFVLDDFSRYIVHAALHRIPFLWAFHKIHHSAETLSPFTVYRTHPIEAVIFTFRGIIVQSSCIALFVFIFGEKVDLVTIYGVNVLLFIFNLSGSNLRHSHIPISYGRALERIFVSPAQHQIHHSIKRCHHDKNFGAALAVWDYLFGSLHLSEKNMHLTFGIKNRSKMRSHNLATLYIHPFVEAFREIKVLFRKHEEIKKDIINVT
;
A
#
# COMPACT_ATOMS: atom_id res chain seq x y z
N MET A 1 -34.59 4.31 7.78
CA MET A 1 -33.79 4.15 6.54
C MET A 1 -32.38 4.74 6.64
N MET A 2 -32.17 6.07 6.79
CA MET A 2 -30.80 6.64 6.89
C MET A 2 -30.09 6.24 8.20
N VAL A 3 -30.82 6.23 9.32
CA VAL A 3 -30.29 5.81 10.63
C VAL A 3 -29.93 4.32 10.60
N ASP A 4 -30.84 3.47 10.09
CA ASP A 4 -30.60 2.03 9.99
C ASP A 4 -29.41 1.71 9.07
N TRP A 5 -29.30 2.40 7.93
CA TRP A 5 -28.13 2.27 7.05
C TRP A 5 -26.84 2.68 7.75
N PHE A 6 -26.84 3.80 8.48
CA PHE A 6 -25.67 4.25 9.22
C PHE A 6 -25.22 3.23 10.27
N TYR A 7 -26.14 2.65 11.04
CA TYR A 7 -25.80 1.66 12.06
C TYR A 7 -25.41 0.30 11.45
N ASN A 8 -26.24 -0.25 10.58
CA ASN A 8 -26.10 -1.64 10.11
C ASN A 8 -25.10 -1.80 8.97
N GLU A 9 -24.93 -0.77 8.12
CA GLU A 9 -24.00 -0.86 6.98
C GLU A 9 -22.69 -0.15 7.31
N TYR A 10 -22.73 1.10 7.76
CA TYR A 10 -21.50 1.87 7.95
C TYR A 10 -20.78 1.53 9.27
N LEU A 11 -21.46 1.65 10.42
CA LEU A 11 -20.82 1.50 11.72
C LEU A 11 -20.41 0.05 11.99
N GLN A 12 -21.28 -0.91 11.64
CA GLN A 12 -20.98 -2.33 11.78
C GLN A 12 -19.76 -2.72 10.94
N HIS A 13 -19.71 -2.39 9.65
CA HIS A 13 -18.54 -2.71 8.81
C HIS A 13 -17.26 -2.01 9.28
N LEU A 14 -17.36 -0.79 9.80
CA LEU A 14 -16.23 -0.11 10.40
C LEU A 14 -15.69 -0.89 11.60
N LEU A 15 -16.56 -1.33 12.51
CA LEU A 15 -16.16 -2.10 13.71
C LEU A 15 -15.62 -3.49 13.34
N GLU A 16 -16.27 -4.19 12.41
CA GLU A 16 -15.81 -5.48 11.89
C GLU A 16 -14.41 -5.37 11.26
N SER A 17 -14.13 -4.26 10.56
CA SER A 17 -12.83 -4.03 9.95
C SER A 17 -11.68 -3.94 10.97
N LEU A 18 -11.98 -3.65 12.24
CA LEU A 18 -10.98 -3.61 13.32
C LEU A 18 -10.58 -5.00 13.80
N VAL A 19 -11.38 -6.03 13.55
CA VAL A 19 -11.07 -7.42 13.94
C VAL A 19 -10.83 -8.34 12.73
N ASP A 20 -11.18 -7.89 11.52
CA ASP A 20 -10.99 -8.64 10.27
C ASP A 20 -9.50 -8.87 9.97
N PRO A 21 -9.01 -10.12 9.95
CA PRO A 21 -7.60 -10.45 9.65
C PRO A 21 -7.19 -10.11 8.22
N LYS A 22 -8.12 -9.81 7.31
CA LYS A 22 -7.84 -9.29 5.97
C LYS A 22 -7.46 -7.80 6.01
N LYS A 23 -7.76 -7.08 7.09
CA LYS A 23 -7.40 -5.67 7.26
C LYS A 23 -6.06 -5.56 7.99
N ARG A 24 -5.15 -4.79 7.42
CA ARG A 24 -3.80 -4.60 7.97
C ARG A 24 -3.79 -3.95 9.36
N VAL A 25 -4.75 -3.08 9.67
CA VAL A 25 -4.89 -2.43 10.99
C VAL A 25 -5.81 -3.19 11.94
N SER A 26 -6.07 -4.47 11.69
CA SER A 26 -6.81 -5.28 12.66
C SER A 26 -6.11 -5.27 14.01
N PHE A 27 -6.88 -5.35 15.10
CA PHE A 27 -6.37 -5.28 16.46
C PHE A 27 -5.30 -6.34 16.71
N GLY A 28 -5.46 -7.55 16.17
CA GLY A 28 -4.45 -8.61 16.27
C GLY A 28 -3.09 -8.17 15.72
N TYR A 29 -3.05 -7.61 14.50
CA TYR A 29 -1.79 -7.13 13.92
C TYR A 29 -1.26 -5.88 14.61
N LEU A 30 -2.13 -4.99 15.10
CA LEU A 30 -1.69 -3.80 15.83
C LEU A 30 -1.04 -4.16 17.18
N ILE A 31 -1.63 -5.09 17.93
CA ILE A 31 -1.08 -5.60 19.19
C ILE A 31 0.28 -6.24 18.93
N PHE A 32 0.37 -7.14 17.95
CA PHE A 32 1.62 -7.83 17.67
C PHE A 32 2.72 -6.87 17.16
N ALA A 33 2.35 -5.90 16.31
CA ALA A 33 3.27 -4.84 15.89
C ALA A 33 3.75 -4.00 17.10
N ALA A 34 2.87 -3.65 18.03
CA ALA A 34 3.27 -2.94 19.24
C ALA A 34 4.22 -3.78 20.10
N MET A 35 3.95 -5.08 20.28
CA MET A 35 4.82 -5.99 21.01
C MET A 35 6.22 -6.06 20.38
N ILE A 36 6.31 -6.27 19.06
CA ILE A 36 7.59 -6.25 18.32
C ILE A 36 8.31 -4.91 18.53
N GLY A 37 7.61 -3.80 18.35
CA GLY A 37 8.21 -2.46 18.46
C GLY A 37 8.75 -2.16 19.86
N LEU A 38 8.02 -2.57 20.91
CA LEU A 38 8.42 -2.43 22.30
C LEU A 38 9.62 -3.33 22.64
N ALA A 39 9.60 -4.59 22.21
CA ALA A 39 10.71 -5.52 22.38
C ALA A 39 11.97 -5.00 21.67
N TRP A 40 11.84 -4.54 20.43
CA TRP A 40 12.93 -3.92 19.67
C TRP A 40 13.50 -2.69 20.38
N SER A 41 12.63 -1.79 20.86
CA SER A 41 13.06 -0.57 21.55
C SER A 41 13.77 -0.88 22.88
N ALA A 42 13.32 -1.91 23.60
CA ALA A 42 13.97 -2.40 24.81
C ALA A 42 15.36 -2.99 24.50
N PHE A 43 15.46 -3.82 23.46
CA PHE A 43 16.70 -4.46 23.02
C PHE A 43 17.75 -3.47 22.51
N MET A 44 17.34 -2.44 21.76
CA MET A 44 18.27 -1.48 21.16
C MET A 44 18.77 -0.38 22.13
N SER A 45 18.23 -0.35 23.36
CA SER A 45 18.58 0.68 24.35
C SER A 45 19.94 0.40 24.98
N ARG A 46 20.87 1.34 24.82
CA ARG A 46 22.23 1.24 25.39
C ARG A 46 22.30 1.37 26.91
N ASN A 47 21.31 2.03 27.53
CA ASN A 47 21.35 2.33 28.97
C ASN A 47 20.68 1.22 29.80
N SER A 48 19.46 0.85 29.43
CA SER A 48 18.65 -0.17 30.13
C SER A 48 17.44 -0.56 29.29
N TRP A 49 17.04 -1.82 29.37
CA TRP A 49 15.84 -2.35 28.70
C TRP A 49 14.57 -1.61 29.14
N ARG A 50 14.45 -1.23 30.43
CA ARG A 50 13.30 -0.47 30.96
C ARG A 50 13.20 0.91 30.32
N ASN A 51 14.34 1.58 30.14
CA ASN A 51 14.41 2.87 29.47
C ASN A 51 14.05 2.76 27.98
N GLY A 52 14.49 1.68 27.33
CA GLY A 52 14.14 1.38 25.93
C GLY A 52 12.64 1.11 25.75
N PHE A 53 12.06 0.29 26.62
CA PHE A 53 10.63 0.00 26.64
C PHE A 53 9.80 1.28 26.83
N SER A 54 10.15 2.12 27.80
CA SER A 54 9.50 3.42 28.03
C SER A 54 9.65 4.39 26.85
N GLN A 55 10.79 4.39 26.15
CA GLN A 55 10.95 5.12 24.89
C GLN A 55 10.05 4.56 23.78
N GLY A 56 9.96 3.24 23.64
CA GLY A 56 9.05 2.57 22.71
C GLY A 56 7.59 2.96 22.95
N LEU A 57 7.13 2.92 24.21
CA LEU A 57 5.79 3.37 24.59
C LEU A 57 5.52 4.81 24.17
N ARG A 58 6.48 5.72 24.40
CA ARG A 58 6.35 7.13 23.98
C ARG A 58 6.31 7.28 22.45
N LYS A 59 7.08 6.48 21.72
CA LYS A 59 7.14 6.49 20.23
C LYS A 59 5.89 5.90 19.56
N LEU A 60 5.22 4.96 20.21
CA LEU A 60 3.99 4.33 19.69
C LEU A 60 2.72 5.01 20.20
N PHE A 61 2.64 5.27 21.50
CA PHE A 61 1.41 5.68 22.19
C PHE A 61 1.49 7.08 22.82
N GLY A 62 2.58 7.82 22.60
CA GLY A 62 2.71 9.16 23.13
C GLY A 62 1.58 10.09 22.66
N LYS A 63 1.12 11.00 23.52
CA LYS A 63 0.06 11.96 23.17
C LYS A 63 0.40 12.79 21.92
N ARG A 64 1.69 13.11 21.74
CA ARG A 64 2.21 13.81 20.55
C ARG A 64 2.15 12.98 19.27
N VAL A 65 1.99 11.67 19.37
CA VAL A 65 1.78 10.77 18.22
C VAL A 65 0.29 10.64 17.97
N LEU A 66 -0.44 10.06 18.93
CA LEU A 66 -1.86 9.68 18.77
C LEU A 66 -2.83 10.86 18.62
N PHE A 67 -2.51 12.02 19.22
CA PHE A 67 -3.39 13.20 19.20
C PHE A 67 -2.77 14.38 18.45
N SER A 68 -1.73 14.15 17.64
CA SER A 68 -1.17 15.16 16.74
C SER A 68 -2.22 15.67 15.75
N ARG A 69 -1.99 16.86 15.16
CA ARG A 69 -2.84 17.36 14.08
C ARG A 69 -2.85 16.40 12.89
N SER A 70 -1.71 15.77 12.58
CA SER A 70 -1.57 14.75 11.54
C SER A 70 -2.43 13.51 11.83
N ALA A 71 -2.29 12.90 13.02
CA ALA A 71 -3.05 11.70 13.39
C ALA A 71 -4.57 11.94 13.44
N ARG A 72 -5.01 13.10 13.93
CA ARG A 72 -6.44 13.46 13.90
C ARG A 72 -6.98 13.55 12.47
N ALA A 73 -6.17 13.99 11.51
CA ALA A 73 -6.57 13.98 10.12
C ALA A 73 -6.60 12.56 9.56
N ASP A 74 -5.64 11.69 9.91
CA ASP A 74 -5.67 10.28 9.53
C ASP A 74 -6.97 9.60 10.00
N TYR A 75 -7.43 9.86 11.23
CA TYR A 75 -8.70 9.31 11.74
C TYR A 75 -9.92 9.84 10.98
N LYS A 76 -9.96 11.15 10.70
CA LYS A 76 -11.07 11.74 9.92
C LYS A 76 -11.12 11.18 8.49
N ILE A 77 -9.96 11.05 7.86
CA ILE A 77 -9.84 10.48 6.51
C ILE A 77 -10.23 9.01 6.53
N LEU A 78 -9.83 8.23 7.55
CA LEU A 78 -10.25 6.84 7.71
C LEU A 78 -11.78 6.72 7.71
N LEU A 79 -12.46 7.53 8.53
CA LEU A 79 -13.93 7.52 8.59
C LEU A 79 -14.55 7.87 7.23
N LEU A 80 -14.07 8.94 6.58
CA LEU A 80 -14.60 9.34 5.27
C LEU A 80 -14.32 8.31 4.17
N ASN A 81 -13.09 7.81 4.10
CA ASN A 81 -12.69 6.81 3.11
C ASN A 81 -13.39 5.48 3.31
N HIS A 82 -13.77 5.11 4.54
CA HIS A 82 -14.60 3.93 4.76
C HIS A 82 -15.93 4.02 3.97
N GLY A 83 -16.58 5.18 3.99
CA GLY A 83 -17.79 5.42 3.21
C GLY A 83 -17.55 5.35 1.69
N PHE A 84 -16.45 5.95 1.20
CA PHE A 84 -16.08 5.85 -0.21
C PHE A 84 -15.81 4.41 -0.67
N LEU A 85 -15.20 3.59 0.19
CA LEU A 85 -14.91 2.19 -0.14
C LEU A 85 -16.17 1.37 -0.34
N LEU A 86 -17.24 1.64 0.41
CA LEU A 86 -18.55 0.99 0.21
C LEU A 86 -19.12 1.24 -1.19
N LEU A 87 -18.83 2.41 -1.79
CA LEU A 87 -19.23 2.74 -3.17
C LEU A 87 -18.41 1.97 -4.22
N ILE A 88 -17.24 1.46 -3.84
CA ILE A 88 -16.34 0.70 -4.72
C ILE A 88 -16.60 -0.82 -4.59
N THR A 89 -17.35 -1.27 -3.61
CA THR A 89 -17.72 -2.68 -3.43
C THR A 89 -18.41 -3.32 -4.65
N PRO A 90 -19.29 -2.64 -5.41
CA PRO A 90 -19.95 -3.24 -6.59
C PRO A 90 -18.99 -3.68 -7.71
N PHE A 91 -17.75 -3.19 -7.72
CA PHE A 91 -16.74 -3.59 -8.72
C PHE A 91 -16.26 -5.04 -8.55
N ILE A 92 -16.71 -5.78 -7.53
CA ILE A 92 -16.55 -7.24 -7.44
C ILE A 92 -17.15 -7.94 -8.66
N LEU A 93 -18.29 -7.46 -9.16
CA LEU A 93 -18.91 -8.00 -10.38
C LEU A 93 -17.99 -7.83 -11.59
N SER A 94 -17.27 -6.70 -11.67
CA SER A 94 -16.28 -6.46 -12.73
C SER A 94 -15.12 -7.45 -12.65
N LYS A 95 -14.71 -7.90 -11.46
CA LYS A 95 -13.69 -8.93 -11.30
C LYS A 95 -14.13 -10.27 -11.86
N VAL A 96 -15.34 -10.73 -11.52
CA VAL A 96 -15.88 -11.99 -12.05
C VAL A 96 -16.01 -11.92 -13.57
N ALA A 97 -16.60 -10.84 -14.09
CA ALA A 97 -16.74 -10.62 -15.52
C ALA A 97 -15.38 -10.66 -16.24
N LEU A 98 -14.37 -9.92 -15.74
CA LEU A 98 -13.05 -9.89 -16.36
C LEU A 98 -12.36 -11.27 -16.31
N THR A 99 -12.44 -11.99 -15.18
CA THR A 99 -11.87 -13.33 -15.07
C THR A 99 -12.49 -14.28 -16.09
N THR A 100 -13.82 -14.27 -16.21
CA THR A 100 -14.55 -15.11 -17.15
C THR A 100 -14.21 -14.77 -18.60
N SER A 101 -14.17 -13.47 -18.96
CA SER A 101 -13.77 -13.04 -20.31
C SER A 101 -12.35 -13.45 -20.66
N LEU A 102 -11.40 -13.30 -19.73
CA LEU A 102 -10.01 -13.72 -19.94
C LEU A 102 -9.90 -15.25 -20.07
N PHE A 103 -10.67 -16.00 -19.29
CA PHE A 103 -10.70 -17.46 -19.36
C PHE A 103 -11.22 -17.96 -20.72
N PHE A 104 -12.29 -17.37 -21.24
CA PHE A 104 -12.80 -17.71 -22.57
C PHE A 104 -11.86 -17.28 -23.69
N LEU A 105 -11.25 -16.10 -23.58
CA LEU A 105 -10.22 -15.65 -24.52
C LEU A 105 -9.04 -16.62 -24.59
N LEU A 106 -8.59 -17.15 -23.45
CA LEU A 106 -7.54 -18.17 -23.41
C LEU A 106 -7.96 -19.46 -24.13
N HIS A 107 -9.23 -19.89 -24.01
CA HIS A 107 -9.75 -21.04 -24.75
C HIS A 107 -9.85 -20.79 -26.26
N GLU A 108 -10.16 -19.58 -26.68
CA GLU A 108 -10.22 -19.21 -28.10
C GLU A 108 -8.82 -19.16 -28.73
N VAL A 109 -7.86 -18.54 -28.05
CA VAL A 109 -6.48 -18.38 -28.54
C VAL A 109 -5.66 -19.66 -28.39
N LEU A 110 -5.92 -20.46 -27.35
CA LEU A 110 -5.18 -21.69 -27.03
C LEU A 110 -6.14 -22.89 -26.79
N PRO A 111 -6.91 -23.37 -27.79
CA PRO A 111 -7.93 -24.39 -27.57
C PRO A 111 -7.42 -25.69 -26.96
N SER A 112 -6.21 -26.10 -27.30
CA SER A 112 -5.58 -27.34 -26.81
C SER A 112 -4.80 -27.17 -25.50
N GLY A 113 -4.70 -25.95 -24.97
CA GLY A 113 -3.90 -25.64 -23.78
C GLY A 113 -4.63 -25.80 -22.45
N SER A 114 -5.95 -26.08 -22.47
CA SER A 114 -6.75 -26.12 -21.26
C SER A 114 -6.54 -27.41 -20.46
N ALA A 115 -6.53 -27.28 -19.14
CA ALA A 115 -6.39 -28.37 -18.16
C ALA A 115 -5.16 -29.28 -18.38
N TYR A 116 -4.12 -28.78 -19.07
CA TYR A 116 -2.92 -29.54 -19.44
C TYR A 116 -2.21 -30.13 -18.21
N PHE A 117 -2.24 -29.42 -17.08
CA PHE A 117 -1.65 -29.87 -15.82
C PHE A 117 -2.68 -30.23 -14.75
N SER A 118 -3.89 -30.65 -15.16
CA SER A 118 -4.97 -31.05 -14.25
C SER A 118 -4.65 -32.26 -13.36
N SER A 119 -3.67 -33.08 -13.73
CA SER A 119 -3.20 -34.22 -12.93
C SER A 119 -2.33 -33.82 -11.73
N ILE A 120 -1.80 -32.59 -11.70
CA ILE A 120 -0.95 -32.13 -10.59
C ILE A 120 -1.77 -32.09 -9.28
N PRO A 121 -1.18 -32.53 -8.15
CA PRO A 121 -1.87 -32.51 -6.87
C PRO A 121 -2.33 -31.11 -6.46
N PHE A 122 -3.53 -31.02 -5.90
CA PHE A 122 -4.15 -29.76 -5.45
C PHE A 122 -3.19 -28.91 -4.60
N TRP A 123 -2.55 -29.49 -3.58
CA TRP A 123 -1.63 -28.76 -2.71
C TRP A 123 -0.47 -28.11 -3.45
N THR A 124 0.07 -28.77 -4.46
CA THR A 124 1.15 -28.24 -5.29
C THR A 124 0.66 -27.04 -6.10
N VAL A 125 -0.52 -27.15 -6.73
CA VAL A 125 -1.14 -26.04 -7.47
C VAL A 125 -1.41 -24.86 -6.55
N SER A 126 -1.97 -25.10 -5.36
CA SER A 126 -2.30 -24.03 -4.40
C SER A 126 -1.06 -23.30 -3.89
N VAL A 127 0.05 -24.00 -3.62
CA VAL A 127 1.33 -23.37 -3.22
C VAL A 127 1.89 -22.51 -4.35
N ILE A 128 1.94 -23.06 -5.58
CA ILE A 128 2.46 -22.33 -6.75
C ILE A 128 1.59 -21.10 -7.03
N TYR A 129 0.27 -21.25 -7.02
CA TYR A 129 -0.68 -20.17 -7.24
C TYR A 129 -0.56 -19.09 -6.16
N THR A 130 -0.43 -19.47 -4.89
CA THR A 130 -0.25 -18.55 -3.77
C THR A 130 1.02 -17.72 -3.92
N LEU A 131 2.14 -18.35 -4.28
CA LEU A 131 3.42 -17.68 -4.53
C LEU A 131 3.33 -16.77 -5.76
N PHE A 132 2.79 -17.28 -6.87
CA PHE A 132 2.65 -16.54 -8.12
C PHE A 132 1.80 -15.28 -7.93
N LEU A 133 0.63 -15.44 -7.30
CA LEU A 133 -0.26 -14.31 -7.02
C LEU A 133 0.42 -13.31 -6.10
N PHE A 134 1.10 -13.76 -5.04
CA PHE A 134 1.79 -12.86 -4.11
C PHE A 134 2.89 -12.04 -4.81
N VAL A 135 3.74 -12.70 -5.61
CA VAL A 135 4.84 -12.03 -6.33
C VAL A 135 4.30 -11.04 -7.37
N LEU A 136 3.32 -11.44 -8.19
CA LEU A 136 2.76 -10.56 -9.22
C LEU A 136 1.94 -9.41 -8.61
N ASP A 137 1.24 -9.66 -7.51
CA ASP A 137 0.60 -8.60 -6.73
C ASP A 137 1.68 -7.64 -6.19
N ASP A 138 2.68 -8.10 -5.46
CA ASP A 138 3.69 -7.20 -4.90
C ASP A 138 4.42 -6.37 -5.98
N PHE A 139 4.76 -6.99 -7.12
CA PHE A 139 5.39 -6.29 -8.24
C PHE A 139 4.50 -5.21 -8.88
N SER A 140 3.24 -5.54 -9.17
CA SER A 140 2.30 -4.57 -9.73
C SER A 140 1.98 -3.43 -8.74
N ARG A 141 2.09 -3.69 -7.43
CA ARG A 141 2.04 -2.67 -6.37
C ARG A 141 3.23 -1.71 -6.47
N TYR A 142 4.43 -2.26 -6.65
CA TYR A 142 5.64 -1.47 -6.88
C TYR A 142 5.51 -0.56 -8.12
N ILE A 143 5.00 -1.09 -9.25
CA ILE A 143 4.81 -0.30 -10.48
C ILE A 143 3.88 0.90 -10.23
N VAL A 144 2.70 0.64 -9.64
CA VAL A 144 1.73 1.70 -9.35
C VAL A 144 2.32 2.72 -8.39
N HIS A 145 3.02 2.26 -7.34
CA HIS A 145 3.61 3.15 -6.34
C HIS A 145 4.73 4.03 -6.94
N ALA A 146 5.61 3.46 -7.76
CA ALA A 146 6.62 4.21 -8.49
C ALA A 146 5.99 5.24 -9.45
N ALA A 147 4.91 4.88 -10.14
CA ALA A 147 4.16 5.79 -11.01
C ALA A 147 3.50 6.93 -10.20
N LEU A 148 2.91 6.62 -9.04
CA LEU A 148 2.33 7.61 -8.12
C LEU A 148 3.36 8.63 -7.63
N HIS A 149 4.63 8.26 -7.53
CA HIS A 149 5.72 9.19 -7.19
C HIS A 149 6.24 9.97 -8.39
N ARG A 150 6.46 9.30 -9.52
CA ARG A 150 7.21 9.87 -10.65
C ARG A 150 6.34 10.64 -11.63
N ILE A 151 5.03 10.37 -11.70
CA ILE A 151 4.10 11.06 -12.60
C ILE A 151 3.47 12.25 -11.85
N PRO A 152 3.72 13.51 -12.24
CA PRO A 152 3.36 14.68 -11.44
C PRO A 152 1.88 14.79 -11.06
N PHE A 153 0.97 14.47 -11.97
CA PHE A 153 -0.47 14.53 -11.68
C PHE A 153 -0.94 13.40 -10.76
N LEU A 154 -0.28 12.23 -10.78
CA LEU A 154 -0.56 11.14 -9.84
C LEU A 154 0.00 11.46 -8.46
N TRP A 155 1.20 12.06 -8.42
CA TRP A 155 1.80 12.57 -7.20
C TRP A 155 0.91 13.59 -6.49
N ALA A 156 0.13 14.38 -7.24
CA ALA A 156 -0.85 15.30 -6.67
C ALA A 156 -1.84 14.60 -5.71
N PHE A 157 -2.16 13.34 -5.95
CA PHE A 157 -2.98 12.53 -5.04
C PHE A 157 -2.11 11.85 -3.99
N HIS A 158 -1.06 11.15 -4.41
CA HIS A 158 -0.23 10.34 -3.49
C HIS A 158 0.49 11.14 -2.41
N LYS A 159 0.83 12.40 -2.68
CA LYS A 159 1.43 13.30 -1.69
C LYS A 159 0.57 13.53 -0.44
N ILE A 160 -0.74 13.23 -0.49
CA ILE A 160 -1.58 13.27 0.72
C ILE A 160 -1.05 12.26 1.73
N HIS A 161 -0.69 11.06 1.29
CA HIS A 161 -0.06 10.05 2.14
C HIS A 161 1.24 10.57 2.75
N HIS A 162 2.10 11.17 1.93
CA HIS A 162 3.37 11.77 2.39
C HIS A 162 3.22 13.06 3.18
N SER A 163 2.04 13.69 3.20
CA SER A 163 1.81 14.92 3.99
C SER A 163 1.68 14.66 5.49
N ALA A 164 1.74 13.41 5.95
CA ALA A 164 1.75 13.08 7.36
C ALA A 164 3.03 13.60 8.03
N GLU A 165 2.89 14.55 8.96
CA GLU A 165 4.01 15.06 9.77
C GLU A 165 4.34 14.12 10.95
N THR A 166 3.45 13.17 11.25
CA THR A 166 3.58 12.19 12.34
C THR A 166 2.97 10.88 11.87
N LEU A 167 3.76 9.81 11.88
CA LEU A 167 3.32 8.51 11.41
C LEU A 167 2.63 7.71 12.51
N SER A 168 1.55 7.03 12.13
CA SER A 168 0.87 6.01 12.93
C SER A 168 0.38 4.89 12.01
N PRO A 169 0.01 3.70 12.53
CA PRO A 169 -0.56 2.64 11.69
C PRO A 169 -1.72 3.12 10.80
N PHE A 170 -2.51 4.08 11.30
CA PHE A 170 -3.64 4.69 10.58
C PHE A 170 -3.24 5.59 9.40
N THR A 171 -1.98 6.02 9.32
CA THR A 171 -1.47 6.77 8.16
C THR A 171 -1.58 5.97 6.86
N VAL A 172 -1.73 4.64 6.93
CA VAL A 172 -2.07 3.81 5.76
C VAL A 172 -3.39 4.21 5.08
N TYR A 173 -4.33 4.81 5.82
CA TYR A 173 -5.62 5.28 5.29
C TYR A 173 -5.58 6.73 4.82
N ARG A 174 -4.47 7.44 5.03
CA ARG A 174 -4.25 8.81 4.57
C ARG A 174 -4.00 8.81 3.06
N THR A 175 -4.96 8.32 2.28
CA THR A 175 -4.86 8.13 0.84
C THR A 175 -6.04 8.82 0.17
N HIS A 176 -5.84 9.38 -1.02
CA HIS A 176 -6.95 9.94 -1.77
C HIS A 176 -7.86 8.83 -2.33
N PRO A 177 -9.19 9.03 -2.46
CA PRO A 177 -10.08 8.05 -3.10
C PRO A 177 -9.66 7.64 -4.51
N ILE A 178 -9.06 8.56 -5.28
CA ILE A 178 -8.50 8.23 -6.61
C ILE A 178 -7.42 7.15 -6.53
N GLU A 179 -6.57 7.18 -5.50
CA GLU A 179 -5.58 6.12 -5.29
C GLU A 179 -6.26 4.78 -4.96
N ALA A 180 -7.32 4.80 -4.14
CA ALA A 180 -8.10 3.60 -3.84
C ALA A 180 -8.74 2.99 -5.09
N VAL A 181 -9.23 3.82 -6.02
CA VAL A 181 -9.74 3.39 -7.33
C VAL A 181 -8.62 2.76 -8.17
N ILE A 182 -7.46 3.42 -8.29
CA ILE A 182 -6.30 2.89 -9.03
C ILE A 182 -5.87 1.52 -8.48
N PHE A 183 -5.72 1.39 -7.16
CA PHE A 183 -5.32 0.12 -6.54
C PHE A 183 -6.40 -0.96 -6.66
N THR A 184 -7.68 -0.60 -6.63
CA THR A 184 -8.79 -1.54 -6.88
C THR A 184 -8.71 -2.11 -8.29
N PHE A 185 -8.63 -1.26 -9.32
CA PHE A 185 -8.55 -1.73 -10.71
C PHE A 185 -7.28 -2.56 -10.96
N ARG A 186 -6.13 -2.13 -10.44
CA ARG A 186 -4.90 -2.92 -10.51
C ARG A 186 -5.06 -4.28 -9.81
N GLY A 187 -5.74 -4.33 -8.65
CA GLY A 187 -6.06 -5.57 -7.95
C GLY A 187 -6.94 -6.50 -8.79
N ILE A 188 -8.00 -5.95 -9.40
CA ILE A 188 -8.91 -6.69 -10.30
C ILE A 188 -8.14 -7.29 -11.47
N ILE A 189 -7.34 -6.48 -12.18
CA ILE A 189 -6.58 -6.94 -13.36
C ILE A 189 -5.64 -8.08 -13.00
N VAL A 190 -4.83 -7.91 -11.94
CA VAL A 190 -3.86 -8.92 -11.52
C VAL A 190 -4.55 -10.19 -11.07
N GLN A 191 -5.56 -10.09 -10.19
CA GLN A 191 -6.25 -11.26 -9.66
C GLN A 191 -7.02 -11.99 -10.75
N SER A 192 -7.75 -11.29 -11.61
CA SER A 192 -8.49 -11.90 -12.73
C SER A 192 -7.55 -12.59 -13.71
N SER A 193 -6.42 -11.96 -14.05
CA SER A 193 -5.43 -12.57 -14.94
C SER A 193 -4.80 -13.83 -14.33
N CYS A 194 -4.41 -13.78 -13.05
CA CYS A 194 -3.87 -14.95 -12.35
C CYS A 194 -4.88 -16.08 -12.27
N ILE A 195 -6.13 -15.79 -11.85
CA ILE A 195 -7.19 -16.81 -11.71
C ILE A 195 -7.49 -17.43 -13.07
N ALA A 196 -7.75 -16.61 -14.10
CA ALA A 196 -8.08 -17.10 -15.44
C ALA A 196 -6.97 -17.98 -15.99
N LEU A 197 -5.70 -17.55 -15.88
CA LEU A 197 -4.55 -18.31 -16.35
C LEU A 197 -4.40 -19.64 -15.60
N PHE A 198 -4.48 -19.63 -14.27
CA PHE A 198 -4.29 -20.85 -13.49
C PHE A 198 -5.45 -21.84 -13.69
N VAL A 199 -6.69 -21.36 -13.73
CA VAL A 199 -7.85 -22.23 -13.98
C VAL A 199 -7.79 -22.80 -15.39
N PHE A 200 -7.34 -22.00 -16.36
CA PHE A 200 -7.09 -22.48 -17.72
C PHE A 200 -6.05 -23.60 -17.75
N ILE A 201 -4.91 -23.45 -17.08
CA ILE A 201 -3.80 -24.43 -17.13
C ILE A 201 -4.04 -25.68 -16.26
N PHE A 202 -4.53 -25.49 -15.04
CA PHE A 202 -4.60 -26.53 -14.00
C PHE A 202 -6.04 -27.04 -13.74
N GLY A 203 -7.04 -26.45 -14.38
CA GLY A 203 -8.45 -26.78 -14.16
C GLY A 203 -9.00 -26.20 -12.85
N GLU A 204 -9.98 -26.88 -12.25
CA GLU A 204 -10.73 -26.40 -11.07
C GLU A 204 -9.94 -26.40 -9.75
N LYS A 205 -8.72 -26.95 -9.73
CA LYS A 205 -7.90 -27.16 -8.52
C LYS A 205 -7.14 -25.93 -8.02
N VAL A 206 -7.59 -24.73 -8.37
CA VAL A 206 -6.87 -23.47 -8.09
C VAL A 206 -7.44 -22.81 -6.85
N ASP A 207 -6.69 -22.85 -5.75
CA ASP A 207 -7.05 -22.17 -4.50
C ASP A 207 -5.82 -21.57 -3.79
N LEU A 208 -6.05 -20.68 -2.84
CA LEU A 208 -4.99 -20.07 -2.03
C LEU A 208 -4.69 -20.88 -0.78
N VAL A 209 -3.42 -20.96 -0.42
CA VAL A 209 -3.00 -21.32 0.94
C VAL A 209 -3.30 -20.12 1.83
N THR A 210 -4.24 -20.28 2.76
CA THR A 210 -4.71 -19.19 3.61
C THR A 210 -4.64 -19.49 5.10
N ILE A 211 -4.51 -18.43 5.90
CA ILE A 211 -4.73 -18.45 7.35
C ILE A 211 -5.83 -17.42 7.62
N TYR A 212 -6.93 -17.83 8.26
CA TYR A 212 -8.14 -17.02 8.45
C TYR A 212 -8.66 -16.36 7.16
N GLY A 213 -8.56 -17.05 6.02
CA GLY A 213 -8.99 -16.54 4.71
C GLY A 213 -8.10 -15.44 4.11
N VAL A 214 -6.90 -15.26 4.66
CA VAL A 214 -5.86 -14.35 4.14
C VAL A 214 -4.77 -15.20 3.51
N ASN A 215 -4.27 -14.81 2.33
CA ASN A 215 -3.07 -15.41 1.74
C ASN A 215 -1.96 -15.51 2.80
N VAL A 216 -1.41 -16.72 3.01
CA VAL A 216 -0.48 -17.01 4.10
C VAL A 216 0.75 -16.09 4.14
N LEU A 217 1.27 -15.69 2.98
CA LEU A 217 2.43 -14.81 2.88
C LEU A 217 2.09 -13.39 3.33
N LEU A 218 0.90 -12.89 2.94
CA LEU A 218 0.39 -11.61 3.41
C LEU A 218 0.08 -11.63 4.92
N PHE A 219 -0.47 -12.74 5.41
CA PHE A 219 -0.72 -12.94 6.84
C PHE A 219 0.58 -12.86 7.63
N ILE A 220 1.61 -13.62 7.23
CA ILE A 220 2.94 -13.61 7.86
C ILE A 220 3.55 -12.21 7.81
N PHE A 221 3.46 -11.52 6.67
CA PHE A 221 3.97 -10.16 6.53
C PHE A 221 3.27 -9.15 7.46
N ASN A 222 1.95 -9.24 7.60
CA ASN A 222 1.20 -8.38 8.51
C ASN A 222 1.54 -8.69 9.97
N LEU A 223 1.63 -9.97 10.31
CA LEU A 223 2.04 -10.43 11.61
C LEU A 223 3.49 -10.03 11.91
N SER A 224 4.41 -9.99 10.94
CA SER A 224 5.80 -9.58 11.16
C SER A 224 6.00 -8.07 11.36
N GLY A 225 4.98 -7.37 11.86
CA GLY A 225 5.06 -5.95 12.22
C GLY A 225 4.90 -5.00 11.04
N SER A 226 4.15 -5.35 9.98
CA SER A 226 3.97 -4.48 8.81
C SER A 226 3.51 -3.07 9.18
N ASN A 227 2.72 -2.92 10.26
CA ASN A 227 2.26 -1.63 10.79
C ASN A 227 3.38 -0.72 11.31
N LEU A 228 4.53 -1.27 11.74
CA LEU A 228 5.66 -0.49 12.25
C LEU A 228 6.32 0.40 11.19
N ARG A 229 6.07 0.12 9.91
CA ARG A 229 6.52 1.00 8.81
C ARG A 229 5.92 2.41 8.88
N HIS A 230 4.74 2.55 9.48
CA HIS A 230 4.13 3.84 9.81
C HIS A 230 4.19 4.09 11.31
N SER A 231 5.40 4.10 11.87
CA SER A 231 5.66 4.39 13.27
C SER A 231 6.97 5.16 13.42
N HIS A 232 7.33 5.48 14.66
CA HIS A 232 8.61 6.11 15.00
C HIS A 232 9.66 5.10 15.49
N ILE A 233 9.47 3.80 15.19
CA ILE A 233 10.39 2.72 15.54
C ILE A 233 11.10 2.24 14.25
N PRO A 234 12.36 2.64 14.03
CA PRO A 234 13.10 2.27 12.82
C PRO A 234 13.70 0.87 12.97
N ILE A 235 12.90 -0.17 12.71
CA ILE A 235 13.40 -1.54 12.63
C ILE A 235 14.08 -1.74 11.29
N SER A 236 15.38 -2.01 11.33
CA SER A 236 16.19 -2.41 10.19
C SER A 236 16.27 -3.94 10.15
N TYR A 237 16.22 -4.52 8.95
CA TYR A 237 16.48 -5.95 8.75
C TYR A 237 17.96 -6.23 8.44
N GLY A 238 18.80 -5.19 8.42
CA GLY A 238 20.20 -5.29 8.00
C GLY A 238 20.35 -5.35 6.48
N ARG A 239 21.56 -5.01 6.00
CA ARG A 239 21.83 -4.76 4.58
C ARG A 239 21.48 -5.91 3.63
N ALA A 240 21.62 -7.16 4.09
CA ALA A 240 21.35 -8.33 3.26
C ALA A 240 19.84 -8.53 3.05
N LEU A 241 19.06 -8.55 4.14
CA LEU A 241 17.62 -8.75 4.07
C LEU A 241 16.89 -7.55 3.48
N GLU A 242 17.39 -6.32 3.68
CA GLU A 242 16.80 -5.10 3.11
C GLU A 242 16.92 -5.00 1.58
N ARG A 243 17.69 -5.88 0.92
CA ARG A 243 17.68 -6.03 -0.54
C ARG A 243 16.56 -6.95 -1.03
N ILE A 244 15.95 -7.72 -0.13
CA ILE A 244 14.93 -8.72 -0.44
C ILE A 244 13.56 -8.29 0.10
N PHE A 245 13.50 -7.85 1.36
CA PHE A 245 12.29 -7.44 2.06
C PHE A 245 12.37 -5.98 2.48
N VAL A 246 11.26 -5.26 2.37
CA VAL A 246 11.17 -3.87 2.81
C VAL A 246 11.04 -3.82 4.34
N SER A 247 12.05 -3.28 5.00
CA SER A 247 12.01 -3.06 6.46
C SER A 247 11.14 -1.86 6.85
N PRO A 248 10.64 -1.80 8.10
CA PRO A 248 10.00 -0.60 8.64
C PRO A 248 10.88 0.65 8.48
N ALA A 249 12.19 0.52 8.69
CA ALA A 249 13.14 1.61 8.49
C ALA A 249 13.19 2.08 7.01
N GLN A 250 13.27 1.17 6.04
CA GLN A 250 13.29 1.56 4.61
C GLN A 250 12.03 2.33 4.19
N HIS A 251 10.86 1.90 4.66
CA HIS A 251 9.60 2.59 4.37
C HIS A 251 9.52 3.95 5.08
N GLN A 252 10.05 4.07 6.30
CA GLN A 252 10.14 5.37 6.97
C GLN A 252 11.07 6.32 6.21
N ILE A 253 12.19 5.84 5.66
CA ILE A 253 13.07 6.64 4.79
C ILE A 253 12.30 7.18 3.59
N HIS A 254 11.49 6.34 2.94
CA HIS A 254 10.64 6.74 1.83
C HIS A 254 9.66 7.89 2.17
N HIS A 255 9.18 7.95 3.41
CA HIS A 255 8.35 9.06 3.92
C HIS A 255 9.11 10.34 4.26
N SER A 256 10.43 10.32 4.21
CA SER A 256 11.27 11.43 4.67
C SER A 256 11.28 12.61 3.70
N ILE A 257 11.31 13.83 4.27
CA ILE A 257 11.46 15.08 3.50
C ILE A 257 12.87 15.32 2.93
N LYS A 258 13.85 14.48 3.30
CA LYS A 258 15.24 14.68 2.87
C LYS A 258 15.34 14.37 1.38
N ARG A 259 15.97 15.27 0.62
CA ARG A 259 16.07 15.15 -0.84
C ARG A 259 16.71 13.84 -1.29
N CYS A 260 17.70 13.33 -0.55
CA CYS A 260 18.36 12.06 -0.82
C CYS A 260 17.44 10.82 -0.70
N HIS A 261 16.31 10.96 -0.01
CA HIS A 261 15.33 9.87 0.19
C HIS A 261 14.17 9.92 -0.80
N HIS A 262 14.05 10.99 -1.59
CA HIS A 262 12.99 11.11 -2.57
C HIS A 262 13.12 10.02 -3.65
N ASP A 263 11.98 9.49 -4.08
CA ASP A 263 11.89 8.49 -5.15
C ASP A 263 12.66 7.19 -4.84
N LYS A 264 12.68 6.81 -3.55
CA LYS A 264 13.31 5.58 -3.04
C LYS A 264 12.32 4.67 -2.33
N ASN A 265 12.61 3.38 -2.31
CA ASN A 265 11.89 2.31 -1.59
C ASN A 265 10.37 2.28 -1.85
N PHE A 266 9.96 2.03 -3.09
CA PHE A 266 8.55 1.89 -3.48
C PHE A 266 7.95 0.50 -3.22
N GLY A 267 8.78 -0.50 -2.88
CA GLY A 267 8.33 -1.86 -2.60
C GLY A 267 7.30 -1.91 -1.46
N ALA A 268 6.33 -2.82 -1.57
CA ALA A 268 5.34 -3.03 -0.52
C ALA A 268 5.87 -4.05 0.51
N ALA A 269 6.04 -5.31 0.10
CA ALA A 269 6.66 -6.36 0.90
C ALA A 269 8.10 -6.67 0.45
N LEU A 270 8.35 -6.75 -0.86
CA LEU A 270 9.65 -7.10 -1.42
C LEU A 270 10.43 -5.85 -1.86
N ALA A 271 11.67 -5.74 -1.40
CA ALA A 271 12.62 -4.71 -1.81
C ALA A 271 13.38 -5.11 -3.10
N VAL A 272 13.17 -6.33 -3.60
CA VAL A 272 13.80 -6.83 -4.84
C VAL A 272 13.49 -5.91 -6.02
N TRP A 273 12.26 -5.39 -6.11
CA TRP A 273 11.89 -4.45 -7.17
C TRP A 273 12.68 -3.14 -7.06
N ASP A 274 12.82 -2.60 -5.86
CA ASP A 274 13.64 -1.41 -5.64
C ASP A 274 15.10 -1.62 -6.03
N TYR A 275 15.63 -2.82 -5.76
CA TYR A 275 16.98 -3.20 -6.18
C TYR A 275 17.10 -3.26 -7.71
N LEU A 276 16.18 -3.98 -8.37
CA LEU A 276 16.20 -4.19 -9.82
C LEU A 276 16.02 -2.89 -10.62
N PHE A 277 15.21 -1.97 -10.11
CA PHE A 277 14.86 -0.72 -10.82
C PHE A 277 15.56 0.53 -10.23
N GLY A 278 16.54 0.35 -9.35
CA GLY A 278 17.43 1.43 -8.87
C GLY A 278 16.81 2.42 -7.87
N SER A 279 15.68 2.10 -7.25
CA SER A 279 15.06 2.90 -6.20
C SER A 279 15.43 2.45 -4.78
N LEU A 280 16.27 1.42 -4.61
CA LEU A 280 16.66 0.94 -3.29
C LEU A 280 17.50 1.97 -2.53
N HIS A 281 17.10 2.25 -1.29
CA HIS A 281 17.88 2.95 -0.27
C HIS A 281 17.83 2.16 1.03
N LEU A 282 18.98 1.66 1.47
CA LEU A 282 19.09 0.86 2.69
C LEU A 282 18.89 1.72 3.95
N SER A 283 18.46 1.09 5.04
CA SER A 283 18.32 1.81 6.31
C SER A 283 19.65 2.38 6.83
N GLU A 284 19.56 3.51 7.52
CA GLU A 284 20.70 4.21 8.10
C GLU A 284 20.80 3.89 9.60
N LYS A 285 22.01 3.89 10.18
CA LYS A 285 22.17 3.58 11.62
C LYS A 285 21.55 4.63 12.54
N ASN A 286 21.63 5.91 12.17
CA ASN A 286 21.15 7.04 12.97
C ASN A 286 20.02 7.79 12.24
N MET A 287 18.87 7.13 12.13
CA MET A 287 17.71 7.68 11.44
C MET A 287 17.01 8.78 12.25
N HIS A 288 17.44 10.02 12.02
CA HIS A 288 16.69 11.22 12.38
C HIS A 288 15.89 11.68 11.16
N LEU A 289 14.66 11.18 11.08
CA LEU A 289 13.74 11.50 9.99
C LEU A 289 12.77 12.59 10.40
N THR A 290 12.51 13.49 9.45
CA THR A 290 11.39 14.42 9.50
C THR A 290 10.45 14.04 8.35
N PHE A 291 9.16 14.02 8.66
CA PHE A 291 8.09 13.62 7.74
C PHE A 291 7.24 14.82 7.32
N GLY A 292 6.40 14.62 6.32
CA GLY A 292 5.57 15.65 5.71
C GLY A 292 6.08 16.04 4.33
N ILE A 293 5.82 17.29 3.94
CA ILE A 293 6.09 17.81 2.60
C ILE A 293 6.71 19.20 2.69
N LYS A 294 7.76 19.45 1.90
CA LYS A 294 8.47 20.73 1.86
C LYS A 294 7.72 21.74 0.97
N ASN A 295 7.63 23.01 1.39
CA ASN A 295 7.26 24.17 0.56
C ASN A 295 5.83 24.28 -0.03
N ARG A 296 4.78 23.72 0.58
CA ARG A 296 3.39 24.10 0.22
C ARG A 296 2.55 24.38 1.47
N SER A 297 2.53 25.64 1.93
CA SER A 297 1.82 26.09 3.14
C SER A 297 0.37 25.59 3.24
N LYS A 298 -0.34 25.56 2.09
CA LYS A 298 -1.73 25.07 2.01
C LYS A 298 -1.86 23.60 2.41
N MET A 299 -0.85 22.77 2.13
CA MET A 299 -0.92 21.33 2.32
C MET A 299 -0.38 20.86 3.68
N ARG A 300 0.27 21.77 4.42
CA ARG A 300 0.45 21.64 5.88
C ARG A 300 -0.86 21.80 6.64
N SER A 301 -1.87 22.40 6.02
CA SER A 301 -3.23 22.38 6.56
C SER A 301 -3.77 20.95 6.43
N HIS A 302 -3.88 20.26 7.56
CA HIS A 302 -4.52 18.95 7.67
C HIS A 302 -6.06 19.03 7.63
N ASN A 303 -6.61 20.05 6.95
CA ASN A 303 -8.04 20.21 6.72
C ASN A 303 -8.50 19.27 5.59
N LEU A 304 -9.63 18.61 5.78
CA LEU A 304 -10.25 17.71 4.81
C LEU A 304 -10.50 18.37 3.45
N ALA A 305 -11.02 19.60 3.42
CA ALA A 305 -11.25 20.29 2.14
C ALA A 305 -9.96 20.44 1.34
N THR A 306 -8.85 20.77 2.01
CA THR A 306 -7.54 20.84 1.36
C THR A 306 -7.06 19.47 0.88
N LEU A 307 -7.25 18.43 1.70
CA LEU A 307 -6.78 17.07 1.38
C LEU A 307 -7.58 16.41 0.25
N TYR A 308 -8.83 16.77 0.00
CA TYR A 308 -9.65 16.17 -1.07
C TYR A 308 -9.76 17.05 -2.32
N ILE A 309 -9.82 18.38 -2.19
CA ILE A 309 -10.08 19.27 -3.35
C ILE A 309 -8.79 19.73 -4.02
N HIS A 310 -7.78 20.13 -3.23
CA HIS A 310 -6.53 20.65 -3.78
C HIS A 310 -5.77 19.67 -4.70
N PRO A 311 -5.75 18.35 -4.46
CA PRO A 311 -5.17 17.38 -5.39
C PRO A 311 -5.68 17.51 -6.82
N PHE A 312 -6.99 17.70 -7.02
CA PHE A 312 -7.57 17.85 -8.35
C PHE A 312 -7.08 19.12 -9.06
N VAL A 313 -7.04 20.24 -8.33
CA VAL A 313 -6.55 21.51 -8.87
C VAL A 313 -5.08 21.38 -9.30
N GLU A 314 -4.28 20.69 -8.49
CA GLU A 314 -2.87 20.47 -8.81
C GLU A 314 -2.68 19.48 -9.95
N ALA A 315 -3.38 18.34 -9.95
CA ALA A 315 -3.33 17.36 -11.02
C ALA A 315 -3.70 18.00 -12.37
N PHE A 316 -4.77 18.81 -12.41
CA PHE A 316 -5.18 19.53 -13.61
C PHE A 316 -4.11 20.52 -14.09
N ARG A 317 -3.43 21.19 -13.16
CA ARG A 317 -2.32 22.10 -13.50
C ARG A 317 -1.14 21.36 -14.10
N GLU A 318 -0.74 20.23 -13.52
CA GLU A 318 0.35 19.39 -14.04
C GLU A 318 0.00 18.82 -15.42
N ILE A 319 -1.25 18.40 -15.64
CA ILE A 319 -1.74 17.92 -16.95
C ILE A 319 -1.65 19.03 -18.00
N LYS A 320 -2.07 20.26 -17.68
CA LYS A 320 -1.93 21.41 -18.61
C LYS A 320 -0.48 21.68 -19.00
N VAL A 321 0.45 21.58 -18.04
CA VAL A 321 1.89 21.76 -18.32
C VAL A 321 2.40 20.67 -19.26
N LEU A 322 1.98 19.42 -19.09
CA LEU A 322 2.35 18.31 -19.98
C LEU A 322 1.86 18.54 -21.41
N PHE A 323 0.59 18.95 -21.58
CA PHE A 323 0.04 19.26 -22.91
C PHE A 323 0.78 20.41 -23.59
N ARG A 324 1.09 21.49 -22.85
CA ARG A 324 1.82 22.62 -23.42
C ARG A 324 3.22 22.22 -23.92
N LYS A 325 3.96 21.42 -23.13
CA LYS A 325 5.27 20.90 -23.54
C LYS A 325 5.17 20.02 -24.79
N HIS A 326 4.13 19.21 -24.90
CA HIS A 326 3.92 18.37 -26.08
C HIS A 326 3.64 19.21 -27.34
N GLU A 327 2.86 20.29 -27.22
CA GLU A 327 2.63 21.23 -28.33
C GLU A 327 3.90 21.98 -28.74
N GLU A 328 4.74 22.38 -27.78
CA GLU A 328 6.04 23.01 -28.04
C GLU A 328 6.95 22.05 -28.83
N ILE A 329 7.11 20.79 -28.38
CA ILE A 329 7.91 19.77 -29.08
C ILE A 329 7.37 19.50 -30.49
N LYS A 330 6.04 19.43 -30.66
CA LYS A 330 5.43 19.20 -31.98
C LYS A 330 5.73 20.36 -32.94
N LYS A 331 5.71 21.61 -32.46
CA LYS A 331 6.08 22.78 -33.26
C LYS A 331 7.55 22.77 -33.65
N ASP A 332 8.43 22.37 -32.74
CA ASP A 332 9.87 22.29 -33.02
C ASP A 332 10.17 21.22 -34.07
N ILE A 333 9.49 20.07 -34.05
CA ILE A 333 9.63 19.02 -35.08
C ILE A 333 9.16 19.52 -36.45
N ILE A 334 8.00 20.20 -36.50
CA ILE A 334 7.43 20.75 -37.75
C ILE A 334 8.33 21.85 -38.35
N ASN A 335 9.00 22.65 -37.52
CA ASN A 335 9.88 23.71 -37.99
C ASN A 335 11.26 23.22 -38.46
N VAL A 336 11.60 21.94 -38.21
CA VAL A 336 12.88 21.31 -38.60
C VAL A 336 12.73 20.41 -39.84
N THR A 337 11.49 20.07 -40.23
CA THR A 337 11.13 19.40 -41.50
C THR A 337 10.64 20.39 -42.53
#